data_AF-A0A2D6N0V8-F1
#
_entry.id   AF-A0A2D6N0V8-F1
#
_cell.length_a   1.000
_cell.length_b   1.000
_cell.length_c   1.000
_cell.angle_alpha   90.00
_cell.angle_beta   90.00
_cell.angle_gamma   90.00
#
_symmetry.space_group_name_H-M   'P 1'
#
loop_
_entity.id
_entity.type
_entity.pdbx_description
1 polymer ?
#
loop_
_entity_poly.entity_id
_entity_poly.type
_entity_poly.pdbx_seq_one_letter_code
_entity_poly.pdbx_strand_id
1 'polypeptide(L)'
;MIVFVPRRALIPVVLATIASAPLWRAASIELGYNAIATNIFTISCFDSLGMGALLAIARDPLHGSEALLAALRRTALFVGGPLLLLTWGLHVEDSWPAFQLIVRDLAMALAFTWIVDRACDGLGGWFGSLLGWGPVRYVGKISYGIYLYHRFIRGLLFIMVTEGQLPPPSNPMTRFLRIALVSLVVAALSWHWLEAPINRLKERFPYDRASS
;
A
#
# COMPACT_ATOMS: atom_id res chain seq x y z
N MET A 1 -3.57 10.33 -18.90
CA MET A 1 -4.58 9.43 -19.53
C MET A 1 -6.01 9.67 -19.05
N ILE A 2 -6.29 10.00 -17.78
CA ILE A 2 -7.65 10.34 -17.28
C ILE A 2 -8.25 11.60 -17.96
N VAL A 3 -7.42 12.49 -18.52
CA VAL A 3 -7.86 13.73 -19.19
C VAL A 3 -8.69 13.47 -20.45
N PHE A 4 -8.53 12.31 -21.11
CA PHE A 4 -9.20 12.01 -22.38
C PHE A 4 -10.44 11.11 -22.26
N VAL A 5 -10.76 10.63 -21.06
CA VAL A 5 -11.92 9.77 -20.87
C VAL A 5 -13.16 10.64 -20.67
N PRO A 6 -14.23 10.47 -21.48
CA PRO A 6 -15.47 11.21 -21.28
C PRO A 6 -16.01 10.91 -19.89
N ARG A 7 -16.39 11.95 -19.13
CA ARG A 7 -16.69 11.87 -17.69
C ARG A 7 -17.73 10.79 -17.33
N ARG A 8 -18.71 10.57 -18.20
CA ARG A 8 -19.73 9.50 -18.08
C ARG A 8 -19.16 8.07 -18.06
N ALA A 9 -17.98 7.86 -18.63
CA ALA A 9 -17.29 6.58 -18.68
C ALA A 9 -16.25 6.40 -17.56
N LEU A 10 -15.98 7.43 -16.75
CA LEU A 10 -14.94 7.36 -15.72
C LEU A 10 -15.21 6.26 -14.69
N ILE A 11 -16.43 6.19 -14.13
CA ILE A 11 -16.78 5.17 -13.15
C ILE A 11 -16.68 3.75 -13.76
N PRO A 12 -17.30 3.46 -14.93
CA PRO A 12 -17.13 2.16 -15.59
C PRO A 12 -15.66 1.80 -15.88
N VAL A 13 -14.85 2.75 -16.34
CA VAL A 13 -13.42 2.50 -16.63
C VAL A 13 -12.65 2.20 -15.35
N VAL A 14 -12.91 2.92 -14.26
CA VAL A 14 -12.28 2.66 -12.95
C VAL A 14 -12.70 1.30 -12.41
N LEU A 15 -13.98 0.93 -12.50
CA LEU A 15 -14.46 -0.39 -12.09
C LEU A 15 -13.84 -1.51 -12.92
N ALA A 16 -13.72 -1.33 -14.25
CA ALA A 16 -13.03 -2.29 -15.11
C ALA A 16 -11.54 -2.43 -14.75
N THR A 17 -10.89 -1.30 -14.42
CA THR A 17 -9.50 -1.28 -13.95
C THR A 17 -9.37 -2.07 -12.64
N ILE A 18 -10.25 -1.84 -11.66
CA ILE A 18 -10.26 -2.59 -10.39
C ILE A 18 -10.44 -4.09 -10.66
N ALA A 19 -11.38 -4.48 -11.52
CA ALA A 19 -11.68 -5.87 -11.84
C ALA A 19 -10.53 -6.59 -12.58
N SER A 20 -9.72 -5.86 -13.34
CA SER A 20 -8.60 -6.46 -14.08
C SER A 20 -7.49 -7.02 -13.17
N ALA A 21 -7.33 -6.49 -11.95
CA ALA A 21 -6.32 -6.99 -11.00
C ALA A 21 -6.60 -8.42 -10.51
N PRO A 22 -7.77 -8.76 -9.92
CA PRO A 22 -8.08 -10.14 -9.54
C PRO A 22 -8.15 -11.08 -10.76
N LEU A 23 -8.61 -10.61 -11.92
CA LEU A 23 -8.60 -11.40 -13.15
C LEU A 23 -7.19 -11.77 -13.59
N TRP A 24 -6.26 -10.81 -13.56
CA TRP A 24 -4.85 -11.06 -13.83
C TRP A 24 -4.25 -12.07 -12.85
N ARG A 25 -4.55 -11.94 -11.55
CA ARG A 25 -4.04 -12.88 -10.54
C ARG A 25 -4.58 -14.29 -10.75
N ALA A 26 -5.87 -14.43 -11.07
CA ALA A 26 -6.48 -15.72 -11.38
C ALA A 26 -5.84 -16.35 -12.63
N ALA A 27 -5.71 -15.58 -13.72
CA ALA A 27 -5.05 -16.04 -14.94
C ALA A 27 -3.58 -16.42 -14.69
N SER A 28 -2.87 -15.67 -13.84
CA SER A 28 -1.46 -15.94 -13.53
C SER A 28 -1.27 -17.26 -12.78
N ILE A 29 -2.22 -17.62 -11.90
CA ILE A 29 -2.21 -18.91 -11.19
C ILE A 29 -2.40 -20.05 -12.19
N GLU A 30 -3.37 -19.95 -13.10
CA GLU A 30 -3.63 -20.97 -14.13
C GLU A 30 -2.43 -21.15 -15.08
N LEU A 31 -1.72 -20.06 -15.39
CA LEU A 31 -0.50 -20.08 -16.21
C LEU A 31 0.73 -20.60 -15.47
N GLY A 32 0.62 -20.95 -14.18
CA GLY A 32 1.72 -21.50 -13.38
C GLY A 32 2.77 -20.47 -12.96
N TYR A 33 2.47 -19.18 -13.01
CA TYR A 33 3.40 -18.15 -12.52
C TYR A 33 3.53 -18.21 -10.99
N ASN A 34 4.75 -17.96 -10.50
CA ASN A 34 4.98 -17.87 -9.07
C ASN A 34 4.38 -16.57 -8.49
N ALA A 35 4.10 -16.57 -7.18
CA ALA A 35 3.46 -15.45 -6.50
C ALA A 35 4.24 -14.12 -6.64
N ILE A 36 5.56 -14.17 -6.82
CA ILE A 36 6.39 -12.98 -6.98
C ILE A 36 6.15 -12.37 -8.37
N ALA A 37 6.23 -13.17 -9.43
CA ALA A 37 5.98 -12.75 -10.80
C ALA A 37 4.56 -12.16 -10.92
N THR A 38 3.55 -12.81 -10.35
CA THR A 38 2.17 -12.32 -10.35
C THR A 38 2.06 -10.92 -9.73
N ASN A 39 2.75 -10.64 -8.63
CA ASN A 39 2.61 -9.37 -7.89
C ASN A 39 3.50 -8.22 -8.39
N ILE A 40 4.51 -8.49 -9.22
CA ILE A 40 5.41 -7.44 -9.74
C ILE A 40 4.73 -6.61 -10.85
N PHE A 41 3.81 -7.21 -11.61
CA PHE A 41 3.12 -6.52 -12.69
C PHE A 41 2.21 -5.41 -12.16
N THR A 42 2.24 -4.25 -12.81
CA THR A 42 1.43 -3.08 -12.45
C THR A 42 -0.07 -3.37 -12.46
N ILE A 43 -0.52 -4.32 -13.30
CA ILE A 43 -1.92 -4.75 -13.37
C ILE A 43 -2.42 -5.27 -12.02
N SER A 44 -1.54 -5.91 -11.23
CA SER A 44 -1.87 -6.37 -9.88
C SER A 44 -2.17 -5.21 -8.93
N CYS A 45 -1.65 -4.01 -9.17
CA CYS A 45 -1.93 -2.85 -8.32
C CYS A 45 -3.21 -2.09 -8.71
N PHE A 46 -3.90 -2.48 -9.79
CA PHE A 46 -5.05 -1.74 -10.32
C PHE A 46 -6.28 -1.74 -9.42
N ASP A 47 -6.43 -2.73 -8.54
CA ASP A 47 -7.45 -2.73 -7.49
C ASP A 47 -7.23 -1.57 -6.51
N SER A 48 -6.02 -1.43 -5.97
CA SER A 48 -5.66 -0.43 -4.96
C SER A 48 -5.67 0.97 -5.55
N LEU A 49 -5.11 1.15 -6.74
CA LEU A 49 -5.11 2.42 -7.47
C LEU A 49 -6.53 2.81 -7.89
N GLY A 50 -7.30 1.85 -8.41
CA GLY A 50 -8.68 2.07 -8.84
C GLY A 50 -9.60 2.40 -7.68
N MET A 51 -9.46 1.73 -6.54
CA MET A 51 -10.22 2.05 -5.32
C MET A 51 -9.92 3.48 -4.82
N GLY A 52 -8.66 3.90 -4.84
CA GLY A 52 -8.27 5.28 -4.54
C GLY A 52 -8.87 6.30 -5.53
N ALA A 53 -8.86 5.98 -6.83
CA ALA A 53 -9.49 6.81 -7.85
C ALA A 53 -11.02 6.90 -7.67
N LEU A 54 -11.66 5.78 -7.33
CA LEU A 54 -13.11 5.72 -7.09
C LEU A 54 -13.50 6.55 -5.86
N LEU A 55 -12.70 6.50 -4.79
CA LEU A 55 -12.89 7.36 -3.62
C LEU A 55 -12.71 8.84 -3.97
N ALA A 56 -11.70 9.19 -4.77
CA ALA A 56 -11.47 10.57 -5.21
C ALA A 56 -12.64 11.10 -6.04
N ILE A 57 -13.19 10.30 -6.96
CA ILE A 57 -14.39 10.64 -7.73
C ILE A 57 -15.59 10.83 -6.80
N ALA A 58 -15.80 9.92 -5.85
CA ALA A 58 -16.93 9.98 -4.93
C ALA A 58 -16.90 11.22 -4.02
N ARG A 59 -15.70 11.70 -3.66
CA ARG A 59 -15.48 12.88 -2.81
C ARG A 59 -15.30 14.19 -3.58
N ASP A 60 -15.34 14.18 -4.91
CA ASP A 60 -15.17 15.39 -5.72
C ASP A 60 -16.30 16.40 -5.41
N PRO A 61 -16.00 17.64 -4.99
CA PRO A 61 -17.04 18.60 -4.58
C PRO A 61 -18.00 19.00 -5.71
N LEU A 62 -17.57 18.88 -6.97
CA LEU A 62 -18.33 19.35 -8.14
C LEU A 62 -19.08 18.20 -8.83
N HIS A 63 -18.57 16.97 -8.77
CA HIS A 63 -19.08 15.83 -9.52
C HIS A 63 -19.26 14.55 -8.69
N GLY A 64 -18.94 14.61 -7.40
CA GLY A 64 -19.10 13.50 -6.47
C GLY A 64 -20.57 13.18 -6.21
N SER A 65 -20.78 11.98 -5.68
CA SER A 65 -22.10 11.49 -5.31
C SER A 65 -22.07 10.98 -3.88
N GLU A 66 -22.88 11.59 -3.01
CA GLU A 66 -23.05 11.13 -1.63
C GLU A 66 -23.53 9.67 -1.57
N ALA A 67 -24.36 9.25 -2.53
CA ALA A 67 -24.80 7.86 -2.63
C ALA A 67 -23.63 6.91 -2.94
N LEU A 68 -22.74 7.28 -3.87
CA LEU A 68 -21.54 6.52 -4.19
C LEU A 68 -20.59 6.47 -2.98
N LEU A 69 -20.37 7.60 -2.31
CA LEU A 69 -19.51 7.68 -1.14
C LEU A 69 -20.05 6.83 0.02
N ALA A 70 -21.36 6.88 0.28
CA ALA A 70 -22.02 6.06 1.29
C ALA A 70 -21.94 4.56 0.93
N ALA A 71 -22.13 4.20 -0.34
CA ALA A 71 -21.98 2.83 -0.82
C ALA A 71 -20.54 2.33 -0.60
N LEU A 72 -19.53 3.10 -1.00
CA LEU A 72 -18.12 2.77 -0.77
C LEU A 72 -17.80 2.59 0.70
N ARG A 73 -18.27 3.50 1.57
CA ARG A 73 -18.07 3.39 3.03
C ARG A 73 -18.68 2.11 3.60
N ARG A 74 -19.91 1.78 3.18
CA ARG A 74 -20.60 0.55 3.59
C ARG A 74 -19.87 -0.69 3.08
N THR A 75 -19.52 -0.74 1.80
CA THR A 75 -18.79 -1.87 1.22
C THR A 75 -17.42 -2.04 1.88
N ALA A 76 -16.69 -0.96 2.09
CA ALA A 76 -15.38 -1.03 2.74
C ALA A 76 -15.47 -1.53 4.19
N LEU A 77 -16.52 -1.14 4.93
CA LEU A 77 -16.71 -1.59 6.31
C LEU A 77 -17.26 -3.02 6.41
N PHE A 78 -18.35 -3.31 5.69
CA PHE A 78 -19.08 -4.59 5.78
C PHE A 78 -18.47 -5.70 4.92
N VAL A 79 -17.73 -5.37 3.87
CA VAL A 79 -17.04 -6.36 3.03
C VAL A 79 -15.55 -6.32 3.32
N GLY A 80 -14.91 -5.14 3.27
CA GLY A 80 -13.46 -5.02 3.43
C GLY A 80 -12.95 -5.54 4.78
N GLY A 81 -13.58 -5.14 5.89
CA GLY A 81 -13.20 -5.58 7.23
C GLY A 81 -13.28 -7.11 7.43
N PRO A 82 -14.45 -7.74 7.22
CA PRO A 82 -14.59 -9.19 7.34
C PRO A 82 -13.72 -9.98 6.37
N LEU A 83 -13.56 -9.49 5.13
CA LEU A 83 -12.71 -10.15 4.13
C LEU A 83 -11.23 -10.09 4.52
N LEU A 84 -10.80 -8.99 5.15
CA LEU A 84 -9.44 -8.86 5.69
C LEU A 84 -9.22 -9.83 6.86
N LEU A 85 -10.19 -9.97 7.77
CA LEU A 85 -10.12 -10.93 8.87
C LEU A 85 -10.11 -12.38 8.37
N LEU A 86 -10.95 -12.70 7.38
CA LEU A 86 -10.99 -14.02 6.75
C LEU A 86 -9.65 -14.36 6.09
N THR A 87 -9.13 -13.45 5.26
CA THR A 87 -7.85 -13.66 4.57
C THR A 87 -6.68 -13.74 5.56
N TRP A 88 -6.75 -13.04 6.69
CA TRP A 88 -5.80 -13.19 7.79
C TRP A 88 -5.87 -14.58 8.43
N GLY A 89 -7.06 -15.07 8.76
CA GLY A 89 -7.26 -16.41 9.34
C GLY A 89 -6.73 -17.52 8.42
N LEU A 90 -7.07 -17.46 7.13
CA LEU A 90 -6.56 -18.40 6.13
C LEU A 90 -5.03 -18.36 6.02
N HIS A 91 -4.42 -17.17 6.18
CA HIS A 91 -2.97 -17.03 6.16
C HIS A 91 -2.28 -17.71 7.35
N VAL A 92 -2.87 -17.61 8.54
CA VAL A 92 -2.35 -18.26 9.74
C VAL A 92 -2.41 -19.78 9.62
N GLU A 93 -3.45 -20.31 8.97
CA GLU A 93 -3.61 -21.75 8.75
C GLU A 93 -2.84 -22.29 7.53
N ASP A 94 -2.14 -21.43 6.78
CA ASP A 94 -1.53 -21.75 5.48
C ASP A 94 -2.52 -22.38 4.48
N SER A 95 -3.79 -22.01 4.62
CA SER A 95 -4.92 -22.56 3.86
C SER A 95 -5.17 -21.74 2.60
N TRP A 96 -5.35 -22.43 1.46
CA TRP A 96 -5.87 -21.87 0.21
C TRP A 96 -5.01 -20.70 -0.34
N PRO A 97 -3.72 -20.93 -0.65
CA PRO A 97 -2.79 -19.87 -1.06
C PRO A 97 -3.23 -19.15 -2.36
N ALA A 98 -3.90 -19.85 -3.28
CA ALA A 98 -4.46 -19.25 -4.49
C ALA A 98 -5.55 -18.20 -4.18
N PHE A 99 -6.46 -18.52 -3.25
CA PHE A 99 -7.51 -17.59 -2.80
C PHE A 99 -6.89 -16.37 -2.12
N GLN A 100 -5.88 -16.58 -1.26
CA GLN A 100 -5.17 -15.48 -0.60
C GLN A 100 -4.49 -14.55 -1.62
N LEU A 101 -3.87 -15.10 -2.66
CA LEU A 101 -3.19 -14.31 -3.68
C LEU A 101 -4.18 -13.36 -4.38
N ILE A 102 -5.39 -13.83 -4.69
CA ILE A 102 -6.39 -13.05 -5.43
C ILE A 102 -7.11 -12.03 -4.53
N VAL A 103 -7.55 -12.48 -3.35
CA VAL A 103 -8.57 -11.77 -2.56
C VAL A 103 -7.95 -10.81 -1.54
N ARG A 104 -6.77 -11.12 -1.01
CA ARG A 104 -6.17 -10.38 0.10
C ARG A 104 -5.88 -8.92 -0.27
N ASP A 105 -5.34 -8.68 -1.46
CA ASP A 105 -5.00 -7.32 -1.89
C ASP A 105 -6.24 -6.46 -2.13
N LEU A 106 -7.31 -7.06 -2.67
CA LEU A 106 -8.61 -6.40 -2.80
C LEU A 106 -9.23 -6.10 -1.44
N ALA A 107 -9.13 -7.04 -0.49
CA ALA A 107 -9.60 -6.85 0.88
C ALA A 107 -8.85 -5.70 1.57
N MET A 108 -7.53 -5.64 1.41
CA MET A 108 -6.70 -4.54 1.88
C MET A 108 -7.11 -3.22 1.21
N ALA A 109 -7.26 -3.18 -0.12
CA ALA A 109 -7.66 -1.99 -0.85
C ALA A 109 -9.00 -1.43 -0.34
N LEU A 110 -9.98 -2.30 -0.10
CA LEU A 110 -11.27 -1.93 0.50
C LEU A 110 -11.10 -1.36 1.91
N ALA A 111 -10.39 -2.07 2.79
CA ALA A 111 -10.15 -1.62 4.16
C ALA A 111 -9.42 -0.25 4.21
N PHE A 112 -8.36 -0.10 3.40
CA PHE A 112 -7.62 1.15 3.30
C PHE A 112 -8.45 2.29 2.69
N THR A 113 -9.38 2.00 1.77
CA THR A 113 -10.30 3.01 1.25
C THR A 113 -11.09 3.67 2.37
N TRP A 114 -11.61 2.90 3.32
CA TRP A 114 -12.31 3.45 4.49
C TRP A 114 -11.39 4.27 5.38
N ILE A 115 -10.17 3.78 5.65
CA ILE A 115 -9.18 4.48 6.49
C ILE A 115 -8.80 5.82 5.85
N VAL A 116 -8.53 5.83 4.55
CA VAL A 116 -8.16 7.04 3.80
C VAL A 116 -9.31 8.04 3.79
N ASP A 117 -10.54 7.59 3.54
CA ASP A 117 -11.74 8.43 3.60
C ASP A 117 -11.91 9.10 4.98
N ARG A 118 -11.75 8.34 6.08
CA ARG A 118 -11.77 8.91 7.44
C ARG A 118 -10.61 9.87 7.68
N ALA A 119 -9.43 9.58 7.14
CA ALA A 119 -8.27 10.44 7.26
C ALA A 119 -8.46 11.78 6.52
N CYS A 120 -9.18 11.80 5.40
CA CYS A 120 -9.55 13.03 4.69
C CYS A 120 -10.48 13.93 5.51
N ASP A 121 -11.37 13.36 6.32
CA ASP A 121 -12.25 14.13 7.22
C ASP A 121 -11.52 14.64 8.47
N GLY A 122 -10.28 14.19 8.69
CA GLY A 122 -9.55 14.38 9.94
C GLY A 122 -9.85 13.25 10.92
N LEU A 123 -8.78 12.60 11.40
CA LEU A 123 -8.90 11.62 12.46
C LEU A 123 -8.96 12.36 13.81
N GLY A 124 -10.09 12.28 14.50
CA GLY A 124 -10.26 12.82 15.84
C GLY A 124 -9.77 11.87 16.95
N GLY A 125 -9.75 12.36 18.19
CA GLY A 125 -9.49 11.56 19.40
C GLY A 125 -8.04 11.09 19.56
N TRP A 126 -7.85 10.05 20.37
CA TRP A 126 -6.52 9.51 20.71
C TRP A 126 -5.78 8.96 19.47
N PHE A 127 -6.51 8.35 18.54
CA PHE A 127 -5.93 7.78 17.33
C PHE A 127 -5.40 8.87 16.38
N GLY A 128 -6.16 9.96 16.21
CA GLY A 128 -5.71 11.13 15.49
C GLY A 128 -4.48 11.78 16.11
N SER A 129 -4.44 11.90 17.45
CA SER A 129 -3.29 12.42 18.18
C SER A 129 -2.04 11.55 17.98
N LEU A 130 -2.18 10.23 18.05
CA LEU A 130 -1.08 9.28 17.81
C LEU A 130 -0.54 9.40 16.38
N LEU A 131 -1.40 9.46 15.37
CA LEU A 131 -0.97 9.63 13.97
C LEU A 131 -0.39 11.02 13.70
N GLY A 132 -0.86 12.04 14.41
CA GLY A 132 -0.33 13.40 14.38
C GLY A 132 1.03 13.55 15.07
N TRP A 133 1.44 12.58 15.88
CA TRP A 133 2.66 12.63 16.66
C TRP A 133 3.90 12.71 15.75
N GLY A 134 4.81 13.64 16.07
CA GLY A 134 6.01 13.93 15.26
C GLY A 134 6.83 12.70 14.88
N PRO A 135 7.13 11.77 15.80
CA PRO A 135 7.82 10.52 15.49
C PRO A 135 7.06 9.63 14.51
N VAL A 136 5.75 9.44 14.67
CA VAL A 136 4.94 8.60 13.77
C VAL A 136 4.93 9.19 12.36
N ARG A 137 4.77 10.51 12.24
CA ARG A 137 4.88 11.22 10.96
C ARG A 137 6.27 11.08 10.35
N TYR A 138 7.32 11.15 11.17
CA TYR A 138 8.70 10.97 10.71
C TYR A 138 8.96 9.56 10.19
N VAL A 139 8.53 8.52 10.91
CA VAL A 139 8.60 7.13 10.42
C VAL A 139 7.82 6.99 9.12
N GLY A 140 6.64 7.61 9.01
CA GLY A 140 5.87 7.68 7.76
C GLY A 140 6.66 8.30 6.59
N LYS A 141 7.42 9.38 6.83
CA LYS A 141 8.27 10.01 5.79
C LYS A 141 9.36 9.08 5.28
N ILE A 142 10.03 8.33 6.16
CA ILE A 142 11.12 7.41 5.78
C ILE A 142 10.62 6.00 5.44
N SER A 143 9.31 5.76 5.46
CA SER A 143 8.70 4.44 5.25
C SER A 143 9.05 3.81 3.91
N TYR A 144 9.17 4.64 2.86
CA TYR A 144 9.62 4.19 1.55
C TYR A 144 11.05 3.64 1.58
N GLY A 145 11.97 4.35 2.25
CA GLY A 145 13.33 3.86 2.48
C GLY A 145 13.34 2.54 3.26
N ILE A 146 12.55 2.43 4.32
CA ILE A 146 12.42 1.17 5.09
C ILE A 146 11.95 0.03 4.18
N TYR A 147 10.93 0.27 3.35
CA TYR A 147 10.43 -0.71 2.39
C TYR A 147 11.48 -1.13 1.37
N LEU A 148 12.32 -0.21 0.90
CA LEU A 148 13.38 -0.56 -0.04
C LEU A 148 14.48 -1.38 0.65
N TYR A 149 15.01 -0.88 1.77
CA TYR A 149 16.21 -1.43 2.38
C TYR A 149 15.98 -2.72 3.18
N HIS A 150 14.79 -2.97 3.73
CA HIS A 150 14.59 -4.13 4.61
C HIS A 150 14.85 -5.49 3.94
N ARG A 151 14.60 -5.61 2.62
CA ARG A 151 14.91 -6.84 1.86
C ARG A 151 16.41 -7.02 1.71
N PHE A 152 17.14 -5.96 1.35
CA PHE A 152 18.60 -5.98 1.25
C PHE A 152 19.25 -6.28 2.60
N ILE A 153 18.77 -5.63 3.66
CA ILE A 153 19.27 -5.81 5.03
C ILE A 153 19.00 -7.24 5.52
N ARG A 154 17.85 -7.82 5.19
CA ARG A 154 17.58 -9.24 5.48
C ARG A 154 18.63 -10.14 4.82
N GLY A 155 18.98 -9.90 3.55
CA GLY A 155 20.00 -10.65 2.83
C GLY A 155 21.40 -10.46 3.42
N LEU A 156 21.78 -9.21 3.73
CA LEU A 156 23.06 -8.88 4.33
C LEU A 156 23.23 -9.53 5.71
N LEU A 157 22.23 -9.40 6.58
CA LEU A 157 22.27 -10.02 7.92
C LEU A 157 22.30 -11.55 7.84
N PHE A 158 21.67 -12.14 6.81
CA PHE A 158 21.74 -13.57 6.58
C PHE A 158 23.18 -14.00 6.26
N ILE A 159 23.85 -13.30 5.34
CA ILE A 159 25.27 -13.56 4.97
C ILE A 159 26.17 -13.39 6.19
N MET A 160 26.03 -12.31 6.97
CA MET A 160 26.85 -12.07 8.16
C MET A 160 26.70 -13.18 9.21
N VAL A 161 25.51 -13.79 9.33
CA VAL A 161 25.29 -14.93 10.22
C VAL A 161 25.94 -16.20 9.67
N THR A 162 25.82 -16.46 8.36
CA THR A 162 26.41 -17.67 7.75
C THR A 162 27.94 -17.63 7.72
N GLU A 163 28.53 -16.45 7.56
CA GLU A 163 29.99 -16.21 7.60
C GLU A 163 30.54 -16.11 9.03
N GLY A 164 29.71 -16.33 10.06
CA GLY A 164 30.14 -16.32 11.46
C GLY A 164 30.47 -14.93 12.03
N GLN A 165 30.18 -13.85 11.31
CA GLN A 165 30.41 -12.46 11.76
C GLN A 165 29.36 -12.01 12.80
N LEU A 166 28.18 -12.63 12.79
CA LEU A 166 27.10 -12.37 13.75
C LEU A 166 26.52 -13.68 14.28
N PRO A 167 26.17 -13.75 15.57
CA PRO A 167 25.48 -14.93 16.11
C PRO A 167 24.08 -15.05 15.48
N PRO A 168 23.60 -16.28 15.21
CA PRO A 168 22.24 -16.49 14.73
C PRO A 168 21.22 -15.90 15.71
N PRO A 169 20.07 -15.40 15.23
CA PRO A 169 19.05 -14.87 16.11
C PRO A 169 18.46 -15.98 16.99
N SER A 170 18.34 -15.71 18.29
CA SER A 170 17.82 -16.67 19.28
C SER A 170 16.35 -17.05 19.06
N ASN A 171 15.54 -16.13 18.51
CA ASN A 171 14.14 -16.35 18.20
C ASN A 171 13.66 -15.43 17.06
N PRO A 172 12.43 -15.64 16.54
CA PRO A 172 11.87 -14.81 15.46
C PRO A 172 11.75 -13.32 15.80
N MET A 173 11.51 -12.99 17.08
CA MET A 173 11.44 -11.60 17.54
C MET A 173 12.81 -10.92 17.46
N THR A 174 13.89 -11.59 17.89
CA THR A 174 15.25 -11.07 17.77
C THR A 174 15.63 -10.85 16.31
N ARG A 175 15.22 -11.75 15.41
CA ARG A 175 15.41 -11.59 13.96
C ARG A 175 14.65 -10.37 13.43
N PHE A 176 13.37 -10.23 13.80
CA PHE A 176 12.54 -9.09 13.40
C PHE A 176 13.14 -7.76 13.88
N LEU A 177 13.49 -7.67 15.16
CA LEU A 177 14.05 -6.45 15.76
C LEU A 177 15.38 -6.06 15.11
N ARG A 178 16.27 -7.02 14.84
CA ARG A 178 17.53 -6.75 14.12
C ARG A 178 17.28 -6.17 12.74
N ILE A 179 16.41 -6.80 11.95
CA ILE A 179 16.08 -6.32 10.60
C ILE A 179 15.41 -4.94 10.68
N ALA A 180 14.42 -4.78 11.56
CA ALA A 180 13.66 -3.53 11.68
C ALA A 180 14.54 -2.36 12.11
N LEU A 181 15.39 -2.56 13.12
CA LEU A 181 16.28 -1.53 13.65
C LEU A 181 17.32 -1.11 12.61
N VAL A 182 18.00 -2.08 11.97
CA VAL A 182 18.99 -1.76 10.93
C VAL A 182 18.32 -1.08 9.74
N SER A 183 17.11 -1.51 9.35
CA SER A 183 16.34 -0.87 8.28
C SER A 183 15.93 0.55 8.62
N LEU A 184 15.52 0.80 9.86
CA LEU A 184 15.17 2.12 10.35
C LEU A 184 16.37 3.07 10.32
N VAL A 185 17.53 2.60 10.79
CA VAL A 185 18.77 3.39 10.81
C VAL A 185 19.22 3.71 9.39
N VAL A 186 19.30 2.70 8.50
CA VAL A 186 19.72 2.91 7.10
C VAL A 186 18.74 3.82 6.36
N ALA A 187 17.43 3.64 6.55
CA ALA A 187 16.43 4.52 5.95
C ALA A 187 16.51 5.95 6.49
N ALA A 188 16.76 6.13 7.79
CA ALA A 188 16.94 7.45 8.38
C ALA A 188 18.20 8.16 7.85
N LEU A 189 19.31 7.43 7.68
CA LEU A 189 20.54 7.96 7.07
C LEU A 189 20.32 8.32 5.59
N SER A 190 19.69 7.42 4.82
CA SER A 190 19.28 7.67 3.42
C SER A 190 18.44 8.93 3.31
N TRP A 191 17.45 9.10 4.20
CA TRP A 191 16.59 10.27 4.20
C TRP A 191 17.36 11.57 4.40
N HIS A 192 18.25 11.63 5.39
CA HIS A 192 18.97 12.85 5.72
C HIS A 192 20.07 13.20 4.69
N TRP A 193 20.72 12.20 4.10
CA TRP A 193 21.89 12.42 3.25
C TRP A 193 21.59 12.39 1.75
N LEU A 194 20.51 11.72 1.32
CA LEU A 194 20.17 11.57 -0.10
C LEU A 194 18.78 12.13 -0.39
N GLU A 195 17.73 11.60 0.24
CA GLU A 195 16.35 11.87 -0.19
C GLU A 195 15.90 13.29 0.15
N ALA A 196 16.25 13.82 1.32
CA ALA A 196 15.88 15.18 1.70
C ALA A 196 16.59 16.25 0.84
N PRO A 197 17.91 16.16 0.57
CA PRO A 197 18.58 17.05 -0.39
C PRO A 197 17.95 16.98 -1.80
N ILE A 198 17.67 15.77 -2.30
CA ILE A 198 17.07 15.56 -3.63
C ILE A 198 15.65 16.15 -3.68
N ASN A 199 14.83 15.96 -2.66
CA ASN A 199 13.49 16.54 -2.63
C ASN A 199 13.52 18.08 -2.56
N ARG A 200 14.49 18.69 -1.86
CA ARG A 200 14.67 20.15 -1.86
C ARG A 200 15.06 20.71 -3.23
N LEU A 201 15.71 19.91 -4.08
CA LEU A 201 16.01 20.31 -5.46
C LEU A 201 14.75 20.38 -6.34
N LYS A 202 13.71 19.58 -6.05
CA LYS A 202 12.43 19.65 -6.79
C LYS A 202 11.71 20.98 -6.59
N GLU A 203 11.88 21.63 -5.43
CA GLU A 203 11.32 22.97 -5.16
C GLU A 203 11.90 24.05 -6.09
N ARG A 204 13.05 23.79 -6.75
CA ARG A 204 13.68 24.71 -7.70
C ARG A 204 13.17 24.58 -9.13
N PHE A 205 12.36 23.55 -9.42
CA PHE A 205 11.71 23.36 -10.71
C PHE A 205 10.19 23.40 -10.51
N PRO A 206 9.59 24.60 -10.36
CA PRO A 206 8.15 24.72 -10.26
C PRO A 206 7.50 24.07 -11.50
N TYR A 207 6.58 23.14 -11.26
CA TYR A 207 5.71 22.64 -12.32
C TYR A 207 4.80 23.80 -12.72
N ASP A 208 5.16 24.50 -13.79
CA ASP A 208 4.24 25.43 -14.44
C ASP A 208 2.99 24.63 -14.81
N ARG A 209 1.89 24.93 -14.10
CA ARG A 209 0.56 24.47 -14.51
C ARG A 209 0.33 25.13 -15.86
N ALA A 210 0.38 24.35 -16.94
CA ALA A 210 -0.14 24.76 -18.22
C ALA A 210 -1.58 25.23 -17.99
N SER A 211 -1.77 26.56 -17.99
CA SER A 211 -3.07 27.21 -17.98
C SER A 211 -3.74 26.88 -19.31
N SER A 212 -4.69 25.95 -19.26
CA SER A 212 -5.65 25.69 -20.33
C SER A 212 -7.03 26.12 -19.88
#